data_AF-A0A7C5WYF3-F1
#
_entry.id   AF-A0A7C5WYF3-F1
#
_cell.length_a   1.000
_cell.length_b   1.000
_cell.length_c   1.000
_cell.angle_alpha   90.00
_cell.angle_beta   90.00
_cell.angle_gamma   90.00
#
_symmetry.space_group_name_H-M   'P 1'
#
loop_
_entity.id
_entity.type
_entity.pdbx_description
1 polymer ?
#
loop_
_entity_poly.entity_id
_entity_poly.type
_entity_poly.pdbx_seq_one_letter_code
_entity_poly.pdbx_strand_id
1 'polypeptide(L)' 'MKWYYWVGIIVAIVLGVSTLIPAPASKPSLLGYYAHCSFAPISTIICLVIAGVIYWLGKRKEK' A
#
# COMPACT_ATOMS: atom_id res chain seq x y z
N MET A 1 17.80 -1.18 -11.44
CA MET A 1 17.04 -1.41 -10.21
C MET A 1 16.94 -2.92 -10.06
N LYS A 2 17.51 -3.53 -9.02
CA LYS A 2 17.42 -4.98 -8.86
C LYS A 2 15.95 -5.44 -8.77
N TRP A 3 15.64 -6.59 -9.37
CA TRP A 3 14.29 -7.15 -9.52
C TRP A 3 13.46 -7.15 -8.22
N TYR A 4 14.10 -7.41 -7.08
CA TYR A 4 13.42 -7.43 -5.78
C TYR A 4 12.81 -6.07 -5.36
N TYR A 5 13.37 -4.94 -5.79
CA TYR A 5 12.79 -3.62 -5.51
C TYR A 5 11.47 -3.42 -6.24
N TRP A 6 11.38 -3.90 -7.48
CA TRP A 6 10.14 -3.87 -8.27
C TRP A 6 9.06 -4.76 -7.67
N VAL A 7 9.43 -5.98 -7.21
CA VAL A 7 8.51 -6.88 -6.51
C VAL A 7 7.94 -6.22 -5.25
N GLY A 8 8.79 -5.56 -4.44
CA GLY A 8 8.33 -4.87 -3.23
C GLY A 8 7.34 -3.74 -3.50
N ILE A 9 7.55 -2.96 -4.56
CA ILE A 9 6.63 -1.89 -4.99
C ILE A 9 5.28 -2.48 -5.43
N ILE A 10 5.29 -3.52 -6.25
CA ILE A 10 4.07 -4.16 -6.75
C ILE A 10 3.26 -4.73 -5.59
N VAL A 11 3.91 -5.44 -4.65
CA VAL A 11 3.25 -6.00 -3.47
C VAL A 11 2.64 -4.90 -2.60
N ALA A 12 3.35 -3.80 -2.36
CA ALA A 12 2.85 -2.67 -1.58
C ALA A 12 1.63 -1.98 -2.24
N ILE A 13 1.63 -1.86 -3.57
CA ILE A 13 0.49 -1.31 -4.31
C ILE A 13 -0.71 -2.25 -4.23
N VAL A 14 -0.50 -3.56 -4.46
CA VAL A 14 -1.58 -4.56 -4.40
C VAL A 14 -2.20 -4.64 -3.01
N LEU A 15 -1.38 -4.61 -1.95
CA LEU A 15 -1.87 -4.52 -0.57
C LEU A 15 -2.62 -3.22 -0.31
N GLY A 16 -2.12 -2.08 -0.81
CA GLY A 16 -2.76 -0.79 -0.64
C GLY A 16 -4.11 -0.68 -1.35
N VAL A 17 -4.31 -1.39 -2.46
CA VAL A 17 -5.59 -1.47 -3.17
C VAL A 17 -6.54 -2.45 -2.48
N SER A 18 -6.03 -3.59 -2.01
CA SER A 18 -6.87 -4.59 -1.33
C SER A 18 -7.47 -4.08 -0.03
N THR A 19 -6.82 -3.13 0.65
CA THR A 19 -7.39 -2.46 1.84
C THR A 19 -8.59 -1.58 1.54
N LEU A 20 -8.79 -1.11 0.30
CA LEU A 20 -9.98 -0.36 -0.14
C LEU A 20 -11.12 -1.27 -0.61
N ILE A 21 -10.84 -2.55 -0.86
CA ILE A 21 -11.88 -3.45 -1.36
C ILE A 21 -12.95 -3.62 -0.27
N PRO A 22 -14.23 -3.40 -0.59
CA PRO A 22 -15.30 -3.57 0.37
C PRO A 22 -15.42 -5.04 0.75
N ALA A 23 -15.41 -5.31 2.04
CA ALA A 23 -15.51 -6.65 2.61
C ALA A 23 -16.46 -6.61 3.80
N PRO A 24 -17.14 -7.72 4.13
CA PRO A 24 -17.99 -7.79 5.31
C PRO A 24 -17.13 -7.58 6.56
N ALA A 25 -17.21 -6.38 7.13
CA ALA A 25 -16.46 -5.98 8.31
C ALA A 25 -17.43 -5.57 9.41
N SER A 26 -17.07 -5.80 10.67
CA SER A 26 -17.94 -5.45 11.80
C SER A 26 -17.98 -3.95 12.10
N LYS A 27 -17.11 -3.13 11.49
CA LYS A 27 -17.03 -1.69 11.69
C LYS A 27 -16.77 -0.96 10.37
N PRO A 28 -17.40 0.22 10.16
CA PRO A 28 -17.09 1.05 9.01
C PRO A 28 -15.63 1.53 9.07
N SER A 29 -15.01 1.70 7.90
CA SER A 29 -13.69 2.32 7.76
C SER A 29 -13.77 3.84 7.98
N LEU A 30 -12.61 4.50 8.10
CA LEU A 30 -12.52 5.96 8.22
C LEU A 30 -13.14 6.74 7.04
N LEU A 31 -13.36 6.10 5.89
CA LEU A 31 -14.14 6.68 4.77
C LEU A 31 -15.67 6.57 4.95
N GLY A 32 -16.16 5.84 5.95
CA GLY A 32 -17.58 5.64 6.18
C GLY A 32 -18.21 4.45 5.45
N TYR A 33 -17.41 3.58 4.80
CA TYR A 33 -17.89 2.31 4.21
C TYR A 33 -17.17 1.10 4.80
N TYR A 34 -17.77 -0.09 4.69
CA TYR A 34 -17.15 -1.34 5.17
C TYR A 34 -16.03 -1.79 4.22
N ALA A 35 -14.80 -1.46 4.58
CA ALA A 35 -13.60 -1.87 3.86
C ALA A 35 -12.95 -3.07 4.55
N HIS A 36 -12.14 -3.82 3.81
CA HIS A 36 -11.31 -4.90 4.35
C HIS A 36 -10.38 -4.43 5.47
N CYS A 37 -10.02 -3.14 5.49
CA CYS A 37 -9.29 -2.51 6.57
C CYS A 37 -10.05 -1.28 7.10
N SER A 38 -10.42 -1.27 8.38
CA SER A 38 -11.10 -0.10 8.98
C SER A 38 -10.22 1.17 8.99
N PHE A 39 -8.90 1.02 8.84
CA PHE A 39 -7.95 2.14 8.71
C PHE A 39 -7.76 2.66 7.28
N ALA A 40 -8.47 2.12 6.28
CA ALA A 40 -8.51 2.74 4.96
C ALA A 40 -9.09 4.16 5.08
N PRO A 41 -8.41 5.20 4.54
CA PRO A 41 -7.37 5.16 3.51
C PRO A 41 -5.93 5.33 4.04
N ILE A 42 -5.75 5.49 5.35
CA ILE A 42 -4.46 5.81 5.98
C ILE A 42 -3.44 4.70 5.69
N SER A 43 -3.87 3.43 5.78
CA SER A 43 -3.03 2.27 5.46
C SER A 43 -2.53 2.29 4.01
N THR A 44 -3.38 2.70 3.06
CA THR A 44 -3.02 2.83 1.64
C THR A 44 -1.97 3.91 1.41
N ILE A 45 -2.12 5.07 2.06
CA ILE A 45 -1.12 6.15 1.99
C ILE A 45 0.23 5.66 2.52
N ILE A 46 0.24 4.95 3.66
CA ILE A 46 1.46 4.37 4.23
C ILE A 46 2.11 3.38 3.25
N CYS A 47 1.33 2.49 2.62
CA CYS A 47 1.83 1.56 1.61
C CYS A 47 2.46 2.29 0.41
N LEU A 48 1.85 3.37 -0.08
CA LEU A 48 2.41 4.18 -1.16
C LEU A 48 3.69 4.92 -0.76
N VAL A 49 3.75 5.44 0.47
CA VAL A 49 4.96 6.06 1.01
C VAL A 49 6.10 5.05 1.08
N ILE A 50 5.84 3.84 1.60
CA ILE A 50 6.83 2.75 1.65
C ILE A 50 7.30 2.39 0.24
N ALA A 51 6.38 2.23 -0.72
CA ALA A 51 6.73 1.97 -2.12
C ALA A 51 7.61 3.07 -2.73
N GLY A 52 7.29 4.34 -2.46
CA GLY A 52 8.09 5.49 -2.88
C GLY A 52 9.49 5.51 -2.26
N VAL A 53 9.61 5.17 -0.97
CA VAL A 53 10.91 5.06 -0.27
C VAL A 53 11.75 3.92 -0.86
N ILE A 54 11.14 2.75 -1.12
CA ILE A 54 11.80 1.61 -1.77
C ILE A 54 12.31 2.00 -3.16
N TYR A 55 11.49 2.69 -3.95
CA TYR A 55 11.89 3.20 -5.26
C TYR A 55 13.05 4.19 -5.17
N TRP A 56 12.98 5.14 -4.24
CA TRP A 56 14.02 6.15 -4.03
C TRP A 56 15.36 5.53 -3.59
N LEU A 57 15.33 4.58 -2.65
CA LEU A 57 16.52 3.86 -2.18
C LEU A 57 17.14 3.01 -3.30
N GLY A 58 16.32 2.34 -4.10
CA GLY A 58 16.78 1.60 -5.27
C GLY A 58 17.46 2.52 -6.29
N LYS A 59 16.87 3.68 -6.58
CA LYS A 59 17.42 4.64 -7.55
C LYS A 59 18.74 5.25 -7.08
N ARG A 60 18.90 5.48 -5.77
CA ARG A 60 20.17 5.92 -5.17
C ARG A 60 21.28 4.87 -5.26
N LYS A 61 20.94 3.59 -5.19
CA LYS A 61 21.91 2.47 -5.26
C LYS A 61 22.38 2.15 -6.69
N GLU A 62 21.69 2.65 -7.70
CA GLU A 62 22.07 2.49 -9.11
C GLU A 62 22.91 3.65 -9.65
N LYS A 63 23.09 4.71 -8.85
CA LYS A 63 23.95 5.84 -9.15
C LYS A 63 25.33 5.63 -8.53
#